data_AF-A0A017SVD1-F1
#
_entry.id   AF-A0A017SVD1-F1
#
_cell.length_a   1.000
_cell.length_b   1.000
_cell.length_c   1.000
_cell.angle_alpha   90.00
_cell.angle_beta   90.00
_cell.angle_gamma   90.00
#
_symmetry.space_group_name_H-M   'P 1'
#
loop_
_entity.id
_entity.type
_entity.pdbx_description
1 polymer ?
#
loop_
_entity_poly.entity_id
_entity_poly.type
_entity_poly.pdbx_seq_one_letter_code
_entity_poly.pdbx_strand_id
1 'polypeptide(L)'
;MPSRSERRYSTLRMTSRNLSRRPWIALAWAALTLTAAACSDGAGQDGDEPGFTNLSGATCPPDSTLTYDTFGRPFMEAYCTSCHSAHLTGAQRQGAPTDHNFDTLEACHEAGADHIDQTTAAGPDRVNDSMPPIYPAPSEAERRQLGEWLACGMP
;
A
#
# COMPACT_ATOMS: atom_id res chain seq x y z
N MET A 1 -11.08 46.65 45.82
CA MET A 1 -10.32 46.24 47.04
C MET A 1 -10.51 44.74 47.24
N PRO A 2 -9.46 44.02 47.68
CA PRO A 2 -8.83 42.90 46.96
C PRO A 2 -9.15 41.52 47.57
N SER A 3 -8.87 40.38 46.90
CA SER A 3 -7.67 39.55 47.12
C SER A 3 -7.78 38.33 46.18
N ARG A 4 -7.07 38.21 45.06
CA ARG A 4 -5.64 37.87 44.87
C ARG A 4 -5.21 36.63 45.67
N SER A 5 -5.35 35.44 45.08
CA SER A 5 -4.59 34.25 45.48
C SER A 5 -3.80 33.73 44.28
N GLU A 6 -2.53 34.12 44.28
CA GLU A 6 -1.48 33.78 43.33
C GLU A 6 -1.09 32.29 43.49
N ARG A 7 -1.16 31.50 42.41
CA ARG A 7 -0.54 30.17 42.36
C ARG A 7 0.63 30.18 41.38
N ARG A 8 1.76 30.59 41.96
CA ARG A 8 3.15 30.17 41.75
C ARG A 8 3.48 29.49 40.42
N TYR A 9 4.22 30.26 39.63
CA TYR A 9 5.20 29.84 38.63
C TYR A 9 6.05 28.65 39.11
N SER A 10 6.19 27.63 38.25
CA SER A 10 7.32 26.72 38.30
C SER A 10 7.90 26.61 36.88
N THR A 11 8.90 27.45 36.64
CA THR A 11 9.68 27.49 35.41
C THR A 11 10.58 26.26 35.35
N LEU A 12 10.24 25.32 34.47
CA LEU A 12 11.12 24.20 34.13
C LEU A 12 12.36 24.76 33.43
N ARG A 13 13.51 24.47 34.04
CA ARG A 13 14.83 24.95 33.67
C ARG A 13 15.25 24.39 32.32
N MET A 14 15.48 25.31 31.40
CA MET A 14 16.21 25.16 30.15
C MET A 14 17.67 24.80 30.47
N THR A 15 18.08 23.55 30.25
CA THR A 15 19.50 23.15 30.29
C THR A 15 20.07 23.18 28.88
N SER A 16 20.60 24.35 28.52
CA SER A 16 21.51 24.52 27.39
C SER A 16 22.74 23.64 27.60
N ARG A 17 22.95 22.66 26.73
CA ARG A 17 24.22 21.95 26.62
C ARG A 17 25.02 22.50 25.45
N ASN A 18 25.92 23.40 25.83
CA ASN A 18 27.22 23.74 25.28
C ASN A 18 27.51 23.39 23.81
N LEU A 19 27.65 24.47 23.04
CA LEU A 19 28.51 24.55 21.86
C LEU A 19 29.91 24.02 22.22
N SER A 20 30.40 23.03 21.48
CA SER A 20 31.84 22.84 21.28
C SER A 20 32.13 22.90 19.80
N ARG A 21 32.54 24.11 19.37
CA ARG A 21 33.15 24.36 18.07
C ARG A 21 34.58 23.83 18.14
N ARG A 22 34.89 22.81 17.34
CA ARG A 22 36.28 22.43 17.03
C ARG A 22 36.49 22.61 15.53
N PRO A 23 37.14 23.70 15.10
CA PRO A 23 37.72 23.77 13.77
C PRO A 23 39.09 23.08 13.80
N TRP A 24 39.70 22.91 12.63
CA TRP A 24 41.09 22.48 12.41
C TRP A 24 41.33 20.98 12.59
N ILE A 25 41.25 20.24 11.48
CA ILE A 25 42.39 19.59 10.82
C ILE A 25 41.91 19.24 9.40
N ALA A 26 42.34 20.06 8.45
CA ALA A 26 42.39 19.68 7.05
C ALA A 26 43.58 18.73 6.88
N LEU A 27 43.32 17.48 6.51
CA LEU A 27 44.32 16.61 5.91
C LEU A 27 43.75 16.11 4.60
N ALA A 28 44.09 16.83 3.54
CA ALA A 28 43.95 16.39 2.18
C ALA A 28 44.94 15.23 1.95
N TRP A 29 44.39 14.04 1.75
CA TRP A 29 45.10 12.97 1.06
C TRP A 29 44.35 12.68 -0.23
N ALA A 30 44.82 13.31 -1.30
CA ALA A 30 44.53 12.90 -2.66
C ALA A 30 45.33 11.63 -2.93
N ALA A 31 44.64 10.49 -3.00
CA ALA A 31 45.15 9.29 -3.64
C ALA A 31 44.17 8.92 -4.75
N LEU A 32 44.56 9.31 -5.97
CA LEU A 32 43.90 8.96 -7.22
C LEU A 32 44.11 7.45 -7.47
N THR A 33 43.13 6.62 -7.14
CA THR A 33 43.06 5.23 -7.59
C THR A 33 41.94 5.10 -8.61
N LEU A 34 42.34 5.13 -9.88
CA LEU A 34 41.51 4.80 -11.03
C LEU A 34 41.39 3.27 -11.08
N THR A 35 40.27 2.71 -10.63
CA THR A 35 39.93 1.28 -10.78
C THR A 35 38.54 1.10 -11.34
N ALA A 36 38.51 0.30 -12.40
CA ALA A 36 37.43 -0.20 -13.24
C ALA A 36 35.98 -0.25 -12.70
N ALA A 37 35.04 -0.06 -13.64
CA ALA A 37 33.61 -0.28 -13.51
C ALA A 37 33.25 -1.64 -12.88
N ALA A 38 32.36 -1.59 -11.88
CA ALA A 38 31.55 -2.71 -11.42
C ALA A 38 30.15 -2.17 -11.06
N CYS A 39 29.11 -2.81 -11.60
CA CYS A 39 27.70 -2.56 -11.30
C CYS A 39 27.29 -3.29 -9.99
N SER A 40 26.23 -2.80 -9.35
CA SER A 40 25.51 -3.36 -8.19
C SER A 40 26.17 -3.21 -6.81
N ASP A 41 25.52 -2.51 -5.89
CA ASP A 41 24.67 -3.16 -4.88
C ASP A 41 24.00 -2.12 -3.98
N GLY A 42 22.68 -2.27 -3.85
CA GLY A 42 21.84 -1.47 -2.98
C GLY A 42 22.18 -1.69 -1.51
N ALA A 43 22.44 -0.61 -0.79
CA ALA A 43 22.39 -0.62 0.66
C ALA A 43 20.93 -0.41 1.07
N GLY A 44 20.28 -1.53 1.40
CA GLY A 44 18.92 -1.59 1.93
C GLY A 44 18.75 -0.73 3.18
N GLN A 45 17.63 -0.01 3.20
CA GLN A 45 17.04 0.51 4.42
C GLN A 45 16.03 -0.54 4.87
N ASP A 46 16.47 -1.44 5.74
CA ASP A 46 15.63 -2.48 6.33
C ASP A 46 14.82 -1.84 7.47
N GLY A 47 13.88 -0.99 7.09
CA GLY A 47 12.70 -0.76 7.92
C GLY A 47 11.75 -1.92 7.66
N ASP A 48 11.43 -2.70 8.68
CA ASP A 48 10.22 -3.53 8.72
C ASP A 48 9.00 -2.62 8.49
N GLU A 49 8.73 -2.28 7.22
CA GLU A 49 7.37 -2.03 6.76
C GLU A 49 6.57 -3.27 7.15
N PRO A 50 5.41 -3.14 7.82
CA PRO A 50 4.57 -4.29 8.10
C PRO A 50 4.23 -4.94 6.76
N GLY A 51 4.96 -6.01 6.45
CA GLY A 51 4.86 -6.69 5.16
C GLY A 51 3.41 -7.03 4.89
N PHE A 52 3.07 -7.05 3.61
CA PHE A 52 1.77 -7.47 3.10
C PHE A 52 1.44 -8.92 3.53
N THR A 53 1.06 -9.12 4.79
CA THR A 53 0.99 -10.45 5.42
C THR A 53 -0.17 -11.30 4.93
N ASN A 54 -0.96 -10.81 3.97
CA ASN A 54 -2.18 -11.46 3.48
C ASN A 54 -2.33 -11.44 1.95
N LEU A 55 -1.26 -11.20 1.18
CA LEU A 55 -1.35 -11.36 -0.27
C LEU A 55 -1.54 -12.83 -0.65
N SER A 56 -2.16 -13.04 -1.80
CA SER A 56 -2.44 -14.34 -2.39
C SER A 56 -1.16 -15.03 -2.90
N GLY A 57 -0.11 -14.25 -3.16
CA GLY A 57 1.15 -14.70 -3.75
C GLY A 57 1.06 -14.91 -5.27
N ALA A 58 -0.02 -14.46 -5.92
CA ALA A 58 -0.18 -14.61 -7.36
C ALA A 58 0.94 -13.89 -8.12
N THR A 59 1.36 -14.48 -9.25
CA THR A 59 2.39 -13.95 -10.14
C THR A 59 1.84 -13.82 -11.54
N CYS A 60 2.28 -12.82 -12.31
CA CYS A 60 1.91 -12.67 -13.71
C CYS A 60 2.63 -13.73 -14.58
N PRO A 61 1.92 -14.70 -15.19
CA PRO A 61 2.52 -15.61 -16.15
C PRO A 61 2.84 -14.84 -17.45
N PRO A 62 3.93 -15.19 -18.15
CA PRO A 62 4.37 -14.47 -19.36
C PRO A 62 3.39 -14.57 -20.54
N ASP A 63 2.47 -15.53 -20.48
CA ASP A 63 1.44 -15.82 -21.46
C ASP A 63 0.02 -15.49 -20.96
N SER A 64 -0.11 -14.66 -19.91
CA SER A 64 -1.41 -14.16 -19.48
C SER A 64 -2.14 -13.48 -20.63
N THR A 65 -3.43 -13.77 -20.76
CA THR A 65 -4.32 -13.18 -21.78
C THR A 65 -5.46 -12.38 -21.15
N LEU A 66 -5.45 -12.23 -19.83
CA LEU A 66 -6.48 -11.48 -19.11
C LEU A 66 -6.29 -10.00 -19.38
N THR A 67 -7.38 -9.33 -19.77
CA THR A 67 -7.40 -7.87 -19.93
C THR A 67 -8.55 -7.29 -19.13
N TYR A 68 -8.56 -5.97 -18.95
CA TYR A 68 -9.69 -5.28 -18.35
C TYR A 68 -10.97 -5.54 -19.15
N ASP A 69 -10.90 -5.56 -20.48
CA ASP A 69 -12.08 -5.74 -21.32
C ASP A 69 -12.66 -7.15 -21.26
N THR A 70 -11.80 -8.17 -21.21
CA THR A 70 -12.21 -9.58 -21.29
C THR A 70 -12.41 -10.24 -19.93
N PHE A 71 -11.79 -9.71 -18.88
CA PHE A 71 -11.83 -10.28 -17.53
C PHE A 71 -12.08 -9.23 -16.44
N GLY A 72 -11.25 -8.18 -16.35
CA GLY A 72 -11.28 -7.25 -15.22
C GLY A 72 -12.64 -6.60 -15.01
N ARG A 73 -13.17 -5.92 -16.03
CA ARG A 73 -14.49 -5.29 -16.01
C ARG A 73 -15.62 -6.27 -15.66
N PRO A 74 -15.83 -7.40 -16.37
CA PRO A 74 -16.92 -8.31 -16.03
C PRO A 74 -16.78 -8.90 -14.62
N PHE A 75 -15.57 -9.13 -14.12
CA PHE A 75 -15.36 -9.59 -12.74
C PHE A 75 -15.79 -8.51 -11.73
N MET A 76 -15.34 -7.27 -11.90
CA MET A 76 -15.69 -6.15 -11.01
C MET A 76 -17.20 -5.88 -11.01
N GLU A 77 -17.83 -5.90 -12.19
CA GLU A 77 -19.28 -5.73 -12.35
C GLU A 77 -20.07 -6.84 -11.66
N ALA A 78 -19.62 -8.09 -11.77
CA ALA A 78 -20.32 -9.23 -11.19
C ALA A 78 -20.26 -9.25 -9.66
N TYR A 79 -19.11 -8.90 -9.08
CA TYR A 79 -18.82 -9.20 -7.66
C TYR A 79 -18.55 -7.98 -6.78
N CYS A 80 -18.16 -6.84 -7.35
CA CYS A 80 -17.63 -5.72 -6.58
C CYS A 80 -18.56 -4.49 -6.56
N THR A 81 -19.09 -4.08 -7.72
CA THR A 81 -19.76 -2.77 -7.88
C THR A 81 -21.12 -2.68 -7.18
N SER A 82 -21.73 -3.79 -6.77
CA SER A 82 -22.99 -3.79 -5.99
C SER A 82 -22.88 -3.08 -4.63
N CYS A 83 -21.66 -2.97 -4.09
CA CYS A 83 -21.34 -2.21 -2.88
C CYS A 83 -20.31 -1.10 -3.16
N HIS A 84 -19.38 -1.35 -4.09
CA HIS A 84 -18.22 -0.51 -4.39
C HIS A 84 -18.36 0.26 -5.71
N SER A 85 -19.56 0.72 -6.06
CA SER A 85 -19.75 1.66 -7.17
C SER A 85 -19.68 3.10 -6.66
N ALA A 86 -19.00 3.99 -7.39
CA ALA A 86 -18.96 5.43 -7.14
C ALA A 86 -20.35 6.08 -7.17
N HIS A 87 -21.34 5.41 -7.78
CA HIS A 87 -22.73 5.88 -7.84
C HIS A 87 -23.53 5.57 -6.57
N LEU A 88 -23.02 4.71 -5.67
CA LEU A 88 -23.68 4.35 -4.41
C LEU A 88 -23.26 5.29 -3.28
N THR A 89 -24.24 5.71 -2.48
CA THR A 89 -24.02 6.59 -1.33
C THR A 89 -24.74 6.10 -0.08
N GLY A 90 -24.27 6.53 1.09
CA GLY A 90 -24.90 6.22 2.38
C GLY A 90 -25.11 4.72 2.59
N ALA A 91 -26.34 4.35 2.97
CA ALA A 91 -26.70 2.96 3.25
C ALA A 91 -26.58 2.03 2.04
N GLN A 92 -26.63 2.55 0.80
CA GLN A 92 -26.52 1.73 -0.41
C GLN A 92 -25.13 1.11 -0.58
N ARG A 93 -24.09 1.72 0.01
CA ARG A 93 -22.72 1.18 0.00
C ARG A 93 -22.53 -0.02 0.92
N GLN A 94 -23.49 -0.30 1.80
CA GLN A 94 -23.40 -1.42 2.76
C GLN A 94 -22.12 -1.40 3.62
N GLY A 95 -21.61 -0.19 3.90
CA GLY A 95 -20.36 0.00 4.64
C GLY A 95 -19.09 0.06 3.79
N ALA A 96 -19.18 -0.12 2.47
CA ALA A 96 -18.04 0.02 1.57
C ALA A 96 -17.46 1.46 1.63
N PRO A 97 -16.13 1.62 1.78
CA PRO A 97 -15.46 2.93 1.79
C PRO A 97 -15.74 3.71 0.51
N THR A 98 -15.87 5.03 0.59
CA THR A 98 -16.20 5.90 -0.56
C THR A 98 -15.07 6.06 -1.58
N ASP A 99 -13.85 5.70 -1.20
CA ASP A 99 -12.63 5.75 -2.01
C ASP A 99 -12.24 4.39 -2.62
N HIS A 100 -12.98 3.32 -2.32
CA HIS A 100 -12.80 2.01 -2.93
C HIS A 100 -13.92 1.78 -3.95
N ASN A 101 -13.74 2.32 -5.15
CA ASN A 101 -14.68 2.19 -6.25
C ASN A 101 -14.08 1.34 -7.38
N PHE A 102 -14.90 0.52 -8.05
CA PHE A 102 -14.44 -0.44 -9.07
C PHE A 102 -15.21 -0.33 -10.40
N ASP A 103 -15.77 0.85 -10.69
CA ASP A 103 -16.56 1.11 -11.91
C ASP A 103 -15.69 1.21 -13.18
N THR A 104 -14.43 1.63 -13.04
CA THR A 104 -13.49 1.81 -14.15
C THR A 104 -12.12 1.21 -13.84
N LEU A 105 -11.30 1.01 -14.86
CA LEU A 105 -9.92 0.54 -14.69
C LEU A 105 -9.11 1.54 -13.85
N GLU A 106 -9.26 2.83 -14.11
CA GLU A 106 -8.60 3.89 -13.35
C GLU A 106 -8.99 3.83 -11.86
N ALA A 107 -10.28 3.64 -11.56
CA ALA A 107 -10.74 3.49 -10.19
C ALA A 107 -10.19 2.23 -9.50
N CYS A 108 -10.01 1.12 -10.24
CA CYS A 108 -9.34 -0.08 -9.74
C CYS A 108 -7.86 0.20 -9.39
N HIS A 109 -7.16 0.97 -10.23
CA HIS A 109 -5.78 1.40 -9.93
C HIS A 109 -5.72 2.32 -8.70
N GLU A 110 -6.66 3.25 -8.56
CA GLU A 110 -6.76 4.15 -7.40
C GLU A 110 -7.03 3.39 -6.09
N ALA A 111 -7.90 2.38 -6.12
CA ALA A 111 -8.20 1.53 -4.97
C ALA A 111 -7.01 0.64 -4.56
N GLY A 112 -6.13 0.31 -5.51
CA GLY A 112 -4.89 -0.43 -5.29
C GLY A 112 -5.03 -1.94 -5.40
N ALA A 113 -4.15 -2.55 -6.19
CA ALA A 113 -4.14 -4.00 -6.45
C ALA A 113 -3.99 -4.83 -5.16
N ASP A 114 -3.14 -4.38 -4.23
CA ASP A 114 -2.88 -5.11 -2.98
C ASP A 114 -4.12 -5.23 -2.10
N HIS A 115 -5.00 -4.23 -2.07
CA HIS A 115 -6.24 -4.29 -1.31
C HIS A 115 -7.26 -5.25 -1.92
N ILE A 116 -7.37 -5.25 -3.26
CA ILE A 116 -8.23 -6.20 -3.98
C ILE A 116 -7.70 -7.63 -3.76
N ASP A 117 -6.39 -7.81 -3.83
CA ASP A 117 -5.74 -9.11 -3.63
C ASP A 117 -5.99 -9.65 -2.22
N GLN A 118 -5.68 -8.86 -1.19
CA GLN A 118 -5.81 -9.23 0.23
C GLN A 118 -7.24 -9.61 0.63
N THR A 119 -8.24 -9.16 -0.10
CA THR A 119 -9.65 -9.39 0.25
C THR A 119 -10.32 -10.46 -0.58
N THR A 120 -9.88 -10.66 -1.83
CA THR A 120 -10.66 -11.40 -2.85
C THR A 120 -9.84 -12.37 -3.69
N ALA A 121 -8.54 -12.15 -3.91
CA ALA A 121 -7.78 -12.97 -4.85
C ALA A 121 -7.30 -14.31 -4.27
N ALA A 122 -6.90 -15.21 -5.15
CA ALA A 122 -6.29 -16.48 -4.78
C ALA A 122 -4.98 -16.71 -5.54
N GLY A 123 -4.01 -17.32 -4.87
CA GLY A 123 -2.68 -17.59 -5.40
C GLY A 123 -2.06 -18.81 -4.72
N PRO A 124 -0.74 -19.04 -4.88
CA PRO A 124 -0.04 -20.15 -4.26
C PRO A 124 0.00 -20.08 -2.73
N ASP A 125 0.00 -18.89 -2.15
CA ASP A 125 0.19 -18.70 -0.72
C ASP A 125 -1.14 -18.70 0.04
N ARG A 126 -2.21 -18.20 -0.59
CA ARG A 126 -3.52 -18.02 0.07
C ARG A 126 -4.69 -17.93 -0.91
N VAL A 127 -5.88 -18.28 -0.42
CA VAL A 127 -7.18 -17.91 -1.00
C VAL A 127 -7.81 -16.85 -0.07
N ASN A 128 -7.96 -15.61 -0.56
CA ASN A 128 -8.67 -14.55 0.15
C ASN A 128 -10.14 -14.55 -0.26
N ASP A 129 -11.04 -14.70 0.71
CA ASP A 129 -12.47 -14.89 0.47
C ASP A 129 -13.38 -13.96 1.28
N SER A 130 -12.80 -12.96 1.94
CA SER A 130 -13.53 -11.99 2.76
C SER A 130 -14.51 -11.12 1.96
N MET A 131 -14.27 -10.97 0.66
CA MET A 131 -15.11 -10.22 -0.26
C MET A 131 -15.55 -11.08 -1.47
N PRO A 132 -16.77 -10.85 -1.99
CA PRO A 132 -17.85 -10.07 -1.37
C PRO A 132 -18.47 -10.82 -0.16
N PRO A 133 -19.09 -10.12 0.82
CA PRO A 133 -19.71 -10.74 2.00
C PRO A 133 -21.12 -11.28 1.70
N ILE A 134 -21.47 -11.39 0.42
CA ILE A 134 -22.79 -11.76 -0.10
C ILE A 134 -22.63 -12.79 -1.22
N TYR A 135 -23.69 -13.55 -1.47
CA TYR A 135 -23.73 -14.55 -2.52
C TYR A 135 -24.46 -14.04 -3.79
N PRO A 136 -24.08 -14.53 -4.99
CA PRO A 136 -22.97 -15.46 -5.23
C PRO A 136 -21.60 -14.76 -5.07
N ALA A 137 -20.67 -15.46 -4.43
CA ALA A 137 -19.27 -15.03 -4.33
C ALA A 137 -18.46 -15.70 -5.47
N PRO A 138 -17.32 -15.11 -5.89
CA PRO A 138 -16.44 -15.73 -6.87
C PRO A 138 -15.98 -17.11 -6.40
N SER A 139 -15.97 -18.07 -7.32
CA SER A 139 -15.32 -19.37 -7.12
C SER A 139 -13.80 -19.21 -6.95
N GLU A 140 -13.13 -20.19 -6.36
CA GLU A 140 -11.66 -20.15 -6.23
C GLU A 140 -10.97 -20.00 -7.60
N ALA A 141 -11.50 -20.63 -8.65
CA ALA A 141 -10.93 -20.50 -10.00
C ALA A 141 -10.98 -19.06 -10.52
N GLU A 142 -12.10 -18.35 -10.31
CA GLU A 142 -12.21 -16.94 -10.66
C GLU A 142 -11.31 -16.06 -9.79
N ARG A 143 -11.16 -16.39 -8.49
CA ARG A 143 -10.22 -15.69 -7.59
C ARG A 143 -8.77 -15.85 -8.04
N ARG A 144 -8.40 -16.99 -8.62
CA ARG A 144 -7.07 -17.22 -9.19
C ARG A 144 -6.83 -16.39 -10.44
N GLN A 145 -7.85 -16.27 -11.30
CA GLN A 145 -7.79 -15.36 -12.46
C GLN A 145 -7.70 -13.89 -12.00
N LEU A 146 -8.39 -13.52 -10.92
CA LEU A 146 -8.25 -12.19 -10.32
C LEU A 146 -6.81 -11.95 -9.84
N GLY A 147 -6.23 -12.89 -9.09
CA GLY A 147 -4.84 -12.79 -8.65
C GLY A 147 -3.85 -12.65 -9.81
N GLU A 148 -4.04 -13.41 -10.89
CA GLU A 148 -3.25 -13.29 -12.12
C GLU A 148 -3.36 -11.89 -12.73
N TRP A 149 -4.58 -11.41 -12.96
CA TRP A 149 -4.83 -10.10 -13.58
C TRP A 149 -4.24 -8.95 -12.75
N LEU A 150 -4.40 -9.02 -11.42
CA LEU A 150 -3.79 -8.05 -10.49
C LEU A 150 -2.25 -8.11 -10.55
N ALA A 151 -1.66 -9.30 -10.51
CA ALA A 151 -0.21 -9.49 -10.57
C ALA A 151 0.38 -9.03 -11.92
N CYS A 152 -0.41 -9.07 -13.00
CA CYS A 152 -0.04 -8.52 -14.31
C CYS A 152 -0.17 -6.99 -14.40
N GLY A 153 -0.57 -6.32 -13.32
CA GLY A 153 -0.70 -4.86 -13.28
C GLY A 153 -2.01 -4.35 -13.87
N MET A 154 -3.05 -5.17 -13.89
CA MET A 154 -4.39 -4.81 -14.41
C MET A 154 -4.35 -4.32 -15.87
N PRO A 155 -3.82 -5.13 -16.80
CA PRO A 155 -3.67 -4.75 -18.21
C PRO A 155 -5.01 -4.62 -18.95
#